data_AF-H8YZA8-F1
#
_entry.id   AF-H8YZA8-F1
#
_cell.length_a   1.000
_cell.length_b   1.000
_cell.length_c   1.000
_cell.angle_alpha   90.00
_cell.angle_beta   90.00
_cell.angle_gamma   90.00
#
_symmetry.space_group_name_H-M   'P 1'
#
loop_
_entity.id
_entity.type
_entity.pdbx_description
1 polymer ?
#
loop_
_entity_poly.entity_id
_entity_poly.type
_entity_poly.pdbx_seq_one_letter_code
_entity_poly.pdbx_strand_id
1 'polypeptide(L)'
;MIVRSGLAVRALGRRQSPGLRERLFGLIDGLGVVALSPVEIIGMAVMLLARMAEFIALASFARHRFAFHWLMLGRDLADLLVGPALRVVALSIVLGVTVSLVLENFASGLLSQTGTANLVIVATVQQIPPFVASGVLAARGALPLSIRLAEMVDRGQIDSMAIMGVDLVMLHAVPRCLAVILASMVHALLAMVVFGLTTGLTLSWIGIVPTETFFGALRLLPVFWKVGLIGLQLLTASVLVVAVAVVQGIQDSGDERVDLAQVSMVCILKAATVVLVVNTSFALSRLPELPVLVWR
;
A
#
# COMPACT_ATOMS: atom_id res chain seq x y z
N MET A 1 -6.32 28.89 1.05
CA MET A 1 -6.73 29.80 2.15
C MET A 1 -7.05 29.06 3.47
N ILE A 2 -6.96 27.72 3.55
CA ILE A 2 -7.29 26.91 4.75
C ILE A 2 -6.04 26.61 5.62
N VAL A 3 -4.82 26.89 5.15
CA VAL A 3 -3.56 26.47 5.79
C VAL A 3 -3.05 27.44 6.88
N ARG A 4 -3.65 28.63 7.03
CA ARG A 4 -3.08 29.69 7.90
C ARG A 4 -3.53 29.68 9.37
N SER A 5 -4.56 28.91 9.76
CA SER A 5 -5.13 28.98 11.12
C SER A 5 -4.48 28.02 12.14
N GLY A 6 -3.66 27.05 11.71
CA GLY A 6 -3.04 26.07 12.63
C GLY A 6 -1.72 26.52 13.28
N LEU A 7 -1.06 27.54 12.73
CA LEU A 7 0.32 27.91 13.11
C LEU A 7 0.41 28.83 14.34
N ALA A 8 -0.69 29.48 14.75
CA ALA A 8 -0.65 30.49 15.81
C ALA A 8 -0.76 29.93 17.25
N VAL A 9 -1.11 28.65 17.44
CA VAL A 9 -1.43 28.09 18.76
C VAL A 9 -0.24 27.33 19.40
N ARG A 10 0.81 26.98 18.64
CA ARG A 10 1.92 26.15 19.15
C ARG A 10 3.13 26.91 19.70
N ALA A 11 3.16 28.25 19.64
CA ALA A 11 4.34 29.04 19.98
C ALA A 11 4.52 29.36 21.49
N LEU A 12 3.71 28.81 22.41
CA LEU A 12 3.70 29.26 23.83
C LEU A 12 4.02 28.19 24.89
N GLY A 13 4.48 26.99 24.54
CA GLY A 13 4.80 25.94 25.53
C GLY A 13 6.29 25.64 25.70
N ARG A 14 7.06 26.52 26.36
CA ARG A 14 8.47 26.26 26.70
C ARG A 14 8.63 25.36 27.94
N ARG A 15 9.57 24.41 27.82
CA ARG A 15 10.49 23.87 28.84
C ARG A 15 9.89 23.35 30.15
N GLN A 16 9.77 22.02 30.26
CA GLN A 16 10.10 21.23 31.45
C GLN A 16 10.50 19.81 31.03
N SER A 17 11.46 19.20 31.72
CA SER A 17 12.00 17.88 31.39
C SER A 17 10.92 16.80 31.53
N PRO A 18 10.67 15.95 30.50
CA PRO A 18 9.47 15.14 30.52
C PRO A 18 9.57 13.97 31.47
N GLY A 19 8.68 13.98 32.48
CA GLY A 19 8.46 12.86 33.39
C GLY A 19 7.83 11.66 32.68
N LEU A 20 7.91 10.48 33.30
CA LEU A 20 7.40 9.20 32.76
C LEU A 20 5.92 9.27 32.29
N ARG A 21 5.14 10.17 32.88
CA ARG A 21 3.74 10.43 32.53
C ARG A 21 3.58 11.21 31.21
N GLU A 22 4.49 12.11 30.87
CA GLU A 22 4.55 12.77 29.56
C GLU A 22 5.14 11.85 28.48
N ARG A 23 5.97 10.87 28.86
CA ARG A 23 6.35 9.79 27.92
C ARG A 23 5.17 8.87 27.61
N LEU A 24 4.33 8.57 28.60
CA LEU A 24 3.10 7.77 28.40
C LEU A 24 2.00 8.57 27.68
N PHE A 25 1.80 9.84 28.01
CA PHE A 25 0.91 10.72 27.26
C PHE A 25 1.46 11.04 25.87
N GLY A 26 2.77 11.16 25.68
CA GLY A 26 3.41 11.24 24.36
C GLY A 26 3.40 9.92 23.58
N LEU A 27 3.15 8.79 24.25
CA LEU A 27 2.94 7.47 23.62
C LEU A 27 1.46 7.24 23.28
N ILE A 28 0.54 7.82 24.07
CA ILE A 28 -0.90 7.88 23.79
C ILE A 28 -1.20 8.95 22.73
N ASP A 29 -0.53 10.09 22.75
CA ASP A 29 -0.47 11.09 21.68
C ASP A 29 0.40 10.59 20.52
N GLY A 30 1.36 9.69 20.75
CA GLY A 30 2.09 8.99 19.68
C GLY A 30 1.19 7.99 18.95
N LEU A 31 0.30 7.31 19.69
CA LEU A 31 -0.84 6.55 19.17
C LEU A 31 -1.93 7.48 18.60
N GLY A 32 -2.07 8.69 19.14
CA GLY A 32 -2.96 9.76 18.69
C GLY A 32 -2.44 10.52 17.45
N VAL A 33 -1.14 10.48 17.17
CA VAL A 33 -0.47 10.98 15.95
C VAL A 33 -0.66 9.97 14.80
N VAL A 34 -1.09 8.75 15.13
CA VAL A 34 -1.70 7.80 14.18
C VAL A 34 -3.19 8.10 13.94
N ALA A 35 -3.77 9.12 14.58
CA ALA A 35 -4.99 9.73 14.04
C ALA A 35 -4.60 10.34 12.70
N LEU A 36 -4.83 9.58 11.62
CA LEU A 36 -5.09 10.15 10.32
C LEU A 36 -6.00 11.35 10.60
N SER A 37 -5.68 12.54 10.13
CA SER A 37 -6.73 13.45 9.69
C SER A 37 -7.29 12.76 8.44
N PRO A 38 -8.30 11.86 8.55
CA PRO A 38 -8.67 11.03 7.40
C PRO A 38 -9.13 11.93 6.25
N VAL A 39 -9.65 13.11 6.61
CA VAL A 39 -10.04 14.19 5.70
C VAL A 39 -8.89 14.68 4.83
N GLU A 40 -7.67 14.84 5.36
CA GLU A 40 -6.53 15.34 4.57
C GLU A 40 -6.03 14.28 3.61
N ILE A 41 -5.96 13.02 4.05
CA ILE A 41 -5.54 11.89 3.22
C ILE A 41 -6.56 11.61 2.12
N ILE A 42 -7.85 11.63 2.44
CA ILE A 42 -8.93 11.49 1.46
C ILE A 42 -8.91 12.67 0.48
N GLY A 43 -8.78 13.90 0.97
CA GLY A 43 -8.68 15.09 0.13
C GLY A 43 -7.50 15.02 -0.85
N MET A 44 -6.34 14.59 -0.37
CA MET A 44 -5.15 14.37 -1.19
C MET A 44 -5.36 13.24 -2.20
N ALA A 45 -5.99 12.14 -1.81
CA ALA A 45 -6.30 11.02 -2.71
C ALA A 45 -7.26 11.43 -3.84
N VAL A 46 -8.30 12.21 -3.52
CA VAL A 46 -9.24 12.75 -4.53
C VAL A 46 -8.51 13.70 -5.48
N MET A 47 -7.66 14.58 -4.96
CA MET A 47 -6.86 15.48 -5.78
C MET A 47 -5.90 14.70 -6.70
N LEU A 48 -5.23 13.66 -6.19
CA LEU A 48 -4.35 12.79 -6.97
C LEU A 48 -5.12 12.10 -8.10
N LEU A 49 -6.30 11.56 -7.83
CA LEU A 49 -7.14 10.93 -8.85
C LEU A 49 -7.56 11.94 -9.94
N ALA A 50 -7.97 13.14 -9.56
CA ALA A 50 -8.33 14.19 -10.50
C ALA A 50 -7.13 14.60 -11.39
N ARG A 51 -5.95 14.79 -10.77
CA ARG A 51 -4.71 15.12 -11.50
C ARG A 51 -4.21 13.98 -12.37
N MET A 52 -4.38 12.73 -11.94
CA MET A 52 -4.06 11.57 -12.77
C MET A 52 -4.96 11.50 -14.00
N ALA A 53 -6.27 11.75 -13.85
CA ALA A 53 -7.20 11.78 -14.98
C ALA A 53 -6.82 12.88 -15.98
N GLU A 54 -6.49 14.07 -15.49
CA GLU A 54 -5.97 15.17 -16.30
C GLU A 54 -4.65 14.80 -17.00
N PHE A 55 -3.72 14.16 -16.30
CA PHE A 55 -2.46 13.69 -16.86
C PHE A 55 -2.67 12.68 -17.99
N ILE A 56 -3.56 11.70 -17.80
CA ILE A 56 -3.88 10.68 -18.82
C ILE A 56 -4.56 11.34 -20.03
N ALA A 57 -5.50 12.26 -19.80
CA ALA A 57 -6.19 12.98 -20.86
C ALA A 57 -5.21 13.85 -21.67
N LEU A 58 -4.34 14.61 -21.02
CA LEU A 58 -3.33 15.46 -21.67
C LEU A 58 -2.24 14.65 -22.37
N ALA A 59 -1.84 13.50 -21.80
CA ALA A 59 -0.87 12.60 -22.39
C ALA A 59 -1.36 12.00 -23.71
N SER A 60 -2.68 11.82 -23.87
CA SER A 60 -3.28 11.35 -25.12
C SER A 60 -3.23 12.40 -26.25
N PHE A 61 -3.22 13.69 -25.90
CA PHE A 61 -3.31 14.81 -26.85
C PHE A 61 -1.95 15.42 -27.22
N ALA A 62 -0.96 15.39 -26.32
CA ALA A 62 0.32 16.12 -26.49
C ALA A 62 1.55 15.22 -26.25
N ARG A 63 1.68 14.16 -27.05
CA ARG A 63 2.71 13.11 -26.93
C ARG A 63 4.15 13.64 -26.81
N HIS A 64 4.50 14.72 -27.51
CA HIS A 64 5.87 15.29 -27.48
C HIS A 64 6.16 16.16 -26.25
N ARG A 65 5.17 16.89 -25.70
CA ARG A 65 5.36 17.66 -24.45
C ARG A 65 5.41 16.77 -23.22
N PHE A 66 4.80 15.59 -23.27
CA PHE A 66 4.75 14.64 -22.17
C PHE A 66 5.83 13.55 -22.21
N ALA A 67 6.71 13.53 -23.21
CA ALA A 67 7.78 12.54 -23.32
C ALA A 67 8.66 12.47 -22.04
N PHE A 68 8.93 13.63 -21.44
CA PHE A 68 9.68 13.73 -20.18
C PHE A 68 8.96 13.04 -19.00
N HIS A 69 7.64 13.23 -18.88
CA HIS A 69 6.86 12.60 -17.81
C HIS A 69 6.75 11.07 -18.01
N TRP A 70 6.66 10.60 -19.26
CA TRP A 70 6.70 9.16 -19.57
C TRP A 70 8.05 8.52 -19.26
N LEU A 71 9.16 9.24 -19.51
CA LEU A 71 10.50 8.78 -19.12
C LEU A 71 10.65 8.67 -17.59
N MET A 72 10.14 9.67 -16.86
CA MET A 72 10.11 9.62 -15.39
C MET A 72 9.28 8.44 -14.87
N LEU A 73 8.08 8.25 -15.43
CA LEU A 73 7.22 7.11 -15.09
C LEU A 73 7.94 5.78 -15.37
N GLY A 74 8.57 5.62 -16.54
CA GLY A 74 9.26 4.40 -16.93
C GLY A 74 10.44 4.07 -15.99
N ARG A 75 11.23 5.08 -15.62
CA ARG A 75 12.34 4.91 -14.67
C ARG A 75 11.83 4.49 -13.28
N ASP A 76 10.81 5.19 -12.78
CA ASP A 76 10.25 4.92 -11.46
C ASP A 76 9.55 3.55 -11.42
N LEU A 77 8.87 3.16 -12.50
CA LEU A 77 8.28 1.84 -12.66
C LEU A 77 9.34 0.75 -12.68
N ALA A 78 10.45 0.93 -13.41
CA ALA A 78 11.54 -0.05 -13.46
C ALA A 78 12.17 -0.28 -12.06
N ASP A 79 12.44 0.80 -11.32
CA ASP A 79 12.95 0.72 -9.94
C ASP A 79 11.96 0.02 -9.02
N LEU A 80 10.67 0.36 -9.13
CA LEU A 80 9.62 -0.26 -8.35
C LEU A 80 9.32 -1.70 -8.75
N LEU A 81 9.64 -2.14 -9.96
CA LEU A 81 9.49 -3.53 -10.41
C LEU A 81 10.65 -4.41 -9.94
N VAL A 82 11.89 -3.96 -10.07
CA VAL A 82 13.06 -4.79 -9.77
C VAL A 82 13.41 -4.74 -8.28
N GLY A 83 13.39 -3.57 -7.67
CA GLY A 83 13.87 -3.35 -6.30
C GLY A 83 13.12 -4.12 -5.21
N PRO A 84 11.77 -4.23 -5.24
CA PRO A 84 11.02 -4.97 -4.24
C PRO A 84 10.70 -6.43 -4.63
N ALA A 85 10.94 -6.87 -5.87
CA ALA A 85 10.57 -8.21 -6.34
C ALA A 85 11.07 -9.33 -5.42
N LEU A 86 12.36 -9.32 -5.05
CA LEU A 86 12.93 -10.34 -4.17
C LEU A 86 12.24 -10.37 -2.78
N ARG A 87 11.87 -9.20 -2.24
CA ARG A 87 11.18 -9.12 -0.95
C ARG A 87 9.75 -9.64 -1.05
N VAL A 88 9.06 -9.38 -2.16
CA VAL A 88 7.74 -9.95 -2.42
C VAL A 88 7.82 -11.48 -2.52
N VAL A 89 8.80 -12.03 -3.24
CA VAL A 89 9.02 -13.47 -3.34
C VAL A 89 9.30 -14.07 -1.95
N ALA A 90 10.26 -13.51 -1.21
CA ALA A 90 10.64 -14.02 0.10
C ALA A 90 9.47 -14.01 1.10
N LEU A 91 8.73 -12.90 1.16
CA LEU A 91 7.55 -12.80 2.03
C LEU A 91 6.44 -13.77 1.61
N SER A 92 6.22 -13.95 0.32
CA SER A 92 5.20 -14.88 -0.19
C SER A 92 5.55 -16.34 0.12
N ILE A 93 6.83 -16.71 0.09
CA ILE A 93 7.31 -18.04 0.50
C ILE A 93 7.03 -18.26 1.99
N VAL A 94 7.50 -17.34 2.84
CA VAL A 94 7.34 -17.45 4.30
C VAL A 94 5.86 -17.52 4.67
N LEU A 95 5.05 -16.61 4.12
CA LEU A 95 3.60 -16.59 4.37
C LEU A 95 2.94 -17.88 3.88
N GLY A 96 3.30 -18.39 2.70
CA GLY A 96 2.73 -19.63 2.18
C GLY A 96 3.00 -20.84 3.08
N VAL A 97 4.25 -21.01 3.53
CA VAL A 97 4.61 -22.06 4.49
C VAL A 97 3.83 -21.90 5.79
N THR A 98 3.79 -20.69 6.36
CA THR A 98 3.09 -20.46 7.63
C THR A 98 1.60 -20.72 7.54
N VAL A 99 0.95 -20.34 6.44
CA VAL A 99 -0.49 -20.57 6.23
C VAL A 99 -0.77 -22.07 6.11
N SER A 100 0.07 -22.83 5.41
CA SER A 100 -0.07 -24.29 5.33
C SER A 100 0.03 -24.97 6.70
N LEU A 101 1.03 -24.58 7.50
CA LEU A 101 1.22 -25.13 8.86
C LEU A 101 0.06 -24.75 9.80
N VAL A 102 -0.49 -23.54 9.67
CA VAL A 102 -1.67 -23.13 10.42
C VAL A 102 -2.88 -23.97 9.99
N LEU A 103 -3.06 -24.20 8.69
CA LEU A 103 -4.18 -24.99 8.15
C LEU A 103 -4.14 -26.46 8.54
N GLU A 104 -2.96 -27.04 8.74
CA GLU A 104 -2.82 -28.41 9.28
C GLU A 104 -3.56 -28.57 10.62
N ASN A 105 -3.43 -27.58 11.50
CA ASN A 105 -4.11 -27.57 12.80
C ASN A 105 -5.64 -27.44 12.66
N PHE A 106 -6.16 -26.87 11.57
CA PHE A 106 -7.60 -26.75 11.31
C PHE A 106 -8.17 -27.97 10.57
N ALA A 107 -7.41 -28.53 9.63
CA ALA A 107 -7.80 -29.69 8.83
C ALA A 107 -7.92 -30.96 9.69
N SER A 108 -7.12 -31.08 10.75
CA SER A 108 -7.15 -32.23 11.66
C SER A 108 -8.36 -32.26 12.61
N GLY A 109 -9.17 -31.20 12.68
CA GLY A 109 -10.29 -31.12 13.64
C GLY A 109 -11.64 -30.61 13.12
N LEU A 110 -11.69 -29.83 12.04
CA LEU A 110 -12.91 -29.07 11.66
C LEU A 110 -13.28 -29.07 10.17
N LEU A 111 -12.35 -29.34 9.25
CA LEU A 111 -12.58 -29.17 7.80
C LEU A 111 -12.32 -30.44 6.99
N SER A 112 -13.16 -30.67 5.96
CA SER A 112 -12.85 -31.64 4.90
C SER A 112 -11.67 -31.17 4.05
N GLN A 113 -10.96 -32.10 3.40
CA GLN A 113 -9.83 -31.77 2.52
C GLN A 113 -10.22 -30.78 1.41
N THR A 114 -11.45 -30.87 0.90
CA THR A 114 -12.01 -29.95 -0.10
C THR A 114 -12.26 -28.54 0.47
N GLY A 115 -12.77 -28.45 1.70
CA GLY A 115 -12.96 -27.17 2.39
C GLY A 115 -11.64 -26.45 2.65
N THR A 116 -10.61 -27.20 3.07
CA THR A 116 -9.25 -26.66 3.26
C THR A 116 -8.67 -26.12 1.95
N ALA A 117 -8.80 -26.86 0.85
CA ALA A 117 -8.33 -26.42 -0.46
C ALA A 117 -9.03 -25.12 -0.92
N ASN A 118 -10.35 -25.01 -0.75
CA ASN A 118 -11.11 -23.80 -1.12
C ASN A 118 -10.69 -22.57 -0.29
N LEU A 119 -10.47 -22.73 1.01
CA LEU A 119 -9.97 -21.65 1.87
C LEU A 119 -8.59 -21.16 1.43
N VAL A 120 -7.68 -22.08 1.11
CA VAL A 120 -6.34 -21.74 0.62
C VAL A 120 -6.43 -20.97 -0.68
N ILE A 121 -7.31 -21.38 -1.58
CA ILE A 121 -7.48 -20.72 -2.89
C ILE A 121 -8.00 -19.30 -2.73
N VAL A 122 -8.97 -19.10 -1.84
CA VAL A 122 -9.48 -17.76 -1.49
C VAL A 122 -8.35 -16.91 -0.90
N ALA A 123 -7.58 -17.43 0.04
CA ALA A 123 -6.44 -16.71 0.63
C ALA A 123 -5.35 -16.38 -0.41
N THR A 124 -5.05 -17.34 -1.27
CA THR A 124 -4.02 -17.30 -2.33
C THR A 124 -4.34 -16.28 -3.40
N VAL A 125 -5.61 -16.02 -3.70
CA VAL A 125 -5.98 -15.09 -4.78
C VAL A 125 -6.47 -13.75 -4.25
N GLN A 126 -7.27 -13.76 -3.18
CA GLN A 126 -8.05 -12.57 -2.81
C GLN A 126 -7.42 -11.72 -1.71
N GLN A 127 -6.59 -12.28 -0.82
CA GLN A 127 -6.16 -11.58 0.38
C GLN A 127 -4.65 -11.41 0.47
N ILE A 128 -3.89 -12.50 0.39
CA ILE A 128 -2.47 -12.44 0.71
C ILE A 128 -1.66 -11.73 -0.39
N PRO A 129 -1.83 -12.03 -1.69
CA PRO A 129 -1.07 -11.33 -2.72
C PRO A 129 -1.29 -9.81 -2.76
N PRO A 130 -2.54 -9.28 -2.75
CA PRO A 130 -2.72 -7.84 -2.79
C PRO A 130 -2.21 -7.16 -1.51
N PHE A 131 -2.28 -7.83 -0.35
CA PHE A 131 -1.69 -7.34 0.89
C PHE A 131 -0.16 -7.26 0.83
N VAL A 132 0.51 -8.33 0.37
CA VAL A 132 1.98 -8.36 0.24
C VAL A 132 2.45 -7.32 -0.78
N ALA A 133 1.80 -7.26 -1.95
CA ALA A 133 2.17 -6.33 -3.01
C ALA A 133 2.05 -4.86 -2.56
N SER A 134 0.89 -4.49 -2.01
CA SER A 134 0.66 -3.11 -1.53
C SER A 134 1.50 -2.76 -0.30
N GLY A 135 1.72 -3.69 0.63
CA GLY A 135 2.55 -3.47 1.81
C GLY A 135 4.03 -3.25 1.47
N VAL A 136 4.61 -4.06 0.58
CA VAL A 136 6.00 -3.87 0.16
C VAL A 136 6.17 -2.58 -0.65
N LEU A 137 5.20 -2.26 -1.53
CA LEU A 137 5.21 -1.02 -2.29
C LEU A 137 4.91 0.21 -1.43
N ALA A 138 4.23 0.09 -0.30
CA ALA A 138 4.14 1.17 0.66
C ALA A 138 5.52 1.54 1.21
N ALA A 139 6.33 0.54 1.57
CA ALA A 139 7.68 0.77 2.08
C ALA A 139 8.66 1.30 1.02
N ARG A 140 8.50 0.96 -0.27
CA ARG A 140 9.45 1.35 -1.34
C ARG A 140 8.95 2.43 -2.29
N GLY A 141 7.64 2.56 -2.45
CA GLY A 141 6.99 3.56 -3.29
C GLY A 141 6.77 4.87 -2.54
N ALA A 142 6.13 4.80 -1.37
CA ALA A 142 5.72 5.97 -0.60
C ALA A 142 6.86 6.60 0.21
N LEU A 143 7.66 5.79 0.92
CA LEU A 143 8.70 6.32 1.82
C LEU A 143 9.76 7.18 1.11
N PRO A 144 10.36 6.78 -0.02
CA PRO A 144 11.33 7.65 -0.70
C PRO A 144 10.68 8.93 -1.24
N LEU A 145 9.40 8.88 -1.59
CA LEU A 145 8.65 10.06 -2.02
C LEU A 145 8.46 11.03 -0.86
N SER A 146 8.08 10.57 0.33
CA SER A 146 7.90 11.44 1.50
C SER A 146 9.20 12.10 1.93
N ILE A 147 10.30 11.33 1.97
CA ILE A 147 11.64 11.85 2.30
C ILE A 147 12.07 12.90 1.28
N ARG A 148 11.92 12.60 -0.02
CA ARG A 148 12.30 13.55 -1.08
C ARG A 148 11.49 14.84 -1.02
N LEU A 149 10.19 14.75 -0.77
CA LEU A 149 9.34 15.93 -0.59
C LEU A 149 9.77 16.73 0.64
N ALA A 150 10.08 16.05 1.75
CA ALA A 150 10.54 16.70 2.97
C ALA A 150 11.87 17.45 2.76
N GLU A 151 12.82 16.86 2.03
CA GLU A 151 14.07 17.52 1.62
C GLU A 151 13.82 18.72 0.68
N MET A 152 12.83 18.62 -0.21
CA MET A 152 12.49 19.71 -1.12
C MET A 152 11.85 20.90 -0.39
N VAL A 153 11.07 20.65 0.66
CA VAL A 153 10.55 21.71 1.54
C VAL A 153 11.72 22.39 2.26
N ASP A 154 12.59 21.61 2.91
CA ASP A 154 13.74 22.12 3.70
C ASP A 154 14.68 23.00 2.84
N ARG A 155 14.88 22.62 1.57
CA ARG A 155 15.70 23.37 0.62
C ARG A 155 14.96 24.53 -0.08
N GLY A 156 13.69 24.80 0.24
CA GLY A 156 12.88 25.85 -0.40
C GLY A 156 12.61 25.61 -1.89
N GLN A 157 12.77 24.38 -2.37
CA GLN A 157 12.57 24.04 -3.78
C GLN A 157 11.09 24.07 -4.18
N ILE A 158 10.19 23.74 -3.26
CA ILE A 158 8.74 23.75 -3.50
C ILE A 158 8.24 25.18 -3.74
N ASP A 159 8.65 26.13 -2.91
CA ASP A 159 8.29 27.54 -3.08
C ASP A 159 8.86 28.11 -4.38
N SER A 160 10.10 27.74 -4.71
CA SER A 160 10.74 28.11 -5.96
C SER A 160 9.96 27.58 -7.18
N MET A 161 9.51 26.32 -7.12
CA MET A 161 8.68 25.71 -8.18
C MET A 161 7.31 26.39 -8.30
N ALA A 162 6.70 26.79 -7.17
CA ALA A 162 5.43 27.50 -7.18
C ALA A 162 5.55 28.87 -7.86
N ILE A 163 6.65 29.60 -7.64
CA ILE A 163 6.95 30.87 -8.33
C ILE A 163 7.14 30.66 -9.83
N MET A 164 7.74 29.53 -10.23
CA MET A 164 7.91 29.15 -11.64
C MET A 164 6.61 28.66 -12.31
N GLY A 165 5.50 28.58 -11.57
CA GLY A 165 4.22 28.09 -12.08
C GLY A 165 4.19 26.58 -12.31
N VAL A 166 5.09 25.82 -11.69
CA VAL A 166 5.16 24.36 -11.82
C VAL A 166 4.39 23.69 -10.69
N ASP A 167 3.37 22.90 -11.03
CA ASP A 167 2.60 22.12 -10.05
C ASP A 167 3.42 20.90 -9.57
N LEU A 168 3.77 20.90 -8.29
CA LEU A 168 4.53 19.85 -7.61
C LEU A 168 3.84 18.47 -7.71
N VAL A 169 2.51 18.44 -7.59
CA VAL A 169 1.72 17.20 -7.56
C VAL A 169 1.76 16.54 -8.93
N MET A 170 1.57 17.33 -9.98
CA MET A 170 1.67 16.87 -11.37
C MET A 170 3.08 16.37 -11.72
N LEU A 171 4.12 17.04 -11.24
CA LEU A 171 5.50 16.69 -11.60
C LEU A 171 6.03 15.45 -10.85
N HIS A 172 5.74 15.32 -9.56
CA HIS A 172 6.35 14.29 -8.71
C HIS A 172 5.37 13.21 -8.24
N ALA A 173 4.19 13.60 -7.76
CA ALA A 173 3.28 12.67 -7.10
C ALA A 173 2.49 11.81 -8.09
N VAL A 174 1.97 12.40 -9.16
CA VAL A 174 1.20 11.70 -10.21
C VAL A 174 1.99 10.59 -10.91
N PRO A 175 3.20 10.82 -11.46
CA PRO A 175 3.94 9.75 -12.12
C PRO A 175 4.33 8.65 -11.13
N ARG A 176 4.68 8.99 -9.89
CA ARG A 176 4.95 7.99 -8.86
C ARG A 176 3.70 7.18 -8.52
N CYS A 177 2.54 7.81 -8.42
CA CYS A 177 1.27 7.14 -8.16
C CYS A 177 0.93 6.12 -9.27
N LEU A 178 1.05 6.53 -10.53
CA LEU A 178 0.87 5.63 -11.67
C LEU A 178 1.88 4.47 -11.65
N ALA A 179 3.15 4.74 -11.35
CA ALA A 179 4.17 3.69 -11.24
C ALA A 179 3.85 2.69 -10.13
N VAL A 180 3.41 3.15 -8.95
CA VAL A 180 3.03 2.30 -7.83
C VAL A 180 1.80 1.45 -8.18
N ILE A 181 0.78 2.03 -8.81
CA ILE A 181 -0.42 1.27 -9.24
C ILE A 181 -0.01 0.15 -10.19
N LEU A 182 0.76 0.46 -11.25
CA LEU A 182 1.18 -0.55 -12.23
C LEU A 182 2.09 -1.61 -11.59
N ALA A 183 3.05 -1.18 -10.77
CA ALA A 183 3.92 -2.11 -10.04
C ALA A 183 3.11 -3.01 -9.10
N SER A 184 2.07 -2.49 -8.45
CA SER A 184 1.25 -3.26 -7.51
C SER A 184 0.52 -4.42 -8.18
N MET A 185 0.04 -4.22 -9.41
CA MET A 185 -0.59 -5.29 -10.20
C MET A 185 0.40 -6.40 -10.52
N VAL A 186 1.61 -6.03 -10.97
CA VAL A 186 2.65 -7.01 -11.32
C VAL A 186 3.14 -7.76 -10.09
N HIS A 187 3.35 -7.08 -8.97
CA HIS A 187 3.76 -7.73 -7.72
C HIS A 187 2.66 -8.61 -7.12
N ALA A 188 1.39 -8.23 -7.27
CA ALA A 188 0.28 -9.06 -6.82
C ALA A 188 0.22 -10.38 -7.62
N LEU A 189 0.45 -10.32 -8.94
CA LEU A 189 0.57 -11.53 -9.76
C LEU A 189 1.76 -12.39 -9.34
N LEU A 190 2.94 -11.77 -9.14
CA LEU A 190 4.13 -12.48 -8.66
C LEU A 190 3.88 -13.15 -7.30
N ALA A 191 3.31 -12.41 -6.35
CA ALA A 191 2.96 -12.91 -5.03
C ALA A 191 1.94 -14.05 -5.11
N MET A 192 0.92 -13.95 -5.96
CA MET A 192 -0.08 -14.99 -6.17
C MET A 192 0.54 -16.29 -6.67
N VAL A 193 1.43 -16.21 -7.66
CA VAL A 193 2.12 -17.39 -8.21
C VAL A 193 3.02 -18.03 -7.14
N VAL A 194 3.86 -17.23 -6.49
CA VAL A 194 4.81 -17.75 -5.49
C VAL A 194 4.08 -18.31 -4.28
N PHE A 195 3.14 -17.55 -3.71
CA PHE A 195 2.34 -18.00 -2.56
C PHE A 195 1.51 -19.24 -2.89
N GLY A 196 0.86 -19.28 -4.07
CA GLY A 196 0.08 -20.43 -4.48
C GLY A 196 0.93 -21.70 -4.64
N LEU A 197 2.11 -21.57 -5.25
CA LEU A 197 3.05 -22.69 -5.40
C LEU A 197 3.57 -23.17 -4.05
N THR A 198 4.02 -22.26 -3.18
CA THR A 198 4.56 -22.66 -1.87
C THR A 198 3.50 -23.27 -0.98
N THR A 199 2.31 -22.68 -0.91
CA THR A 199 1.21 -23.18 -0.10
C THR A 199 0.72 -24.53 -0.61
N GLY A 200 0.55 -24.68 -1.92
CA GLY A 200 0.13 -25.95 -2.54
C GLY A 200 1.13 -27.09 -2.34
N LEU A 201 2.42 -26.82 -2.57
CA LEU A 201 3.49 -27.83 -2.40
C LEU A 201 3.63 -28.26 -0.93
N THR A 202 3.56 -27.30 0.00
CA THR A 202 3.67 -27.61 1.43
C THR A 202 2.46 -28.41 1.93
N LEU A 203 1.24 -28.06 1.53
CA LEU A 203 0.04 -28.84 1.87
C LEU A 203 0.07 -30.26 1.30
N SER A 204 0.60 -30.43 0.08
CA SER A 204 0.79 -31.76 -0.49
C SER A 204 1.90 -32.54 0.20
N TRP A 205 2.97 -31.87 0.64
CA TRP A 205 4.07 -32.52 1.36
C TRP A 205 3.64 -33.02 2.74
N ILE A 206 2.78 -32.27 3.44
CA ILE A 206 2.19 -32.65 4.74
C ILE A 206 1.08 -33.71 4.56
N GLY A 207 0.61 -33.94 3.33
CA GLY A 207 -0.38 -34.98 3.02
C GLY A 207 -1.84 -34.59 3.28
N ILE A 208 -2.14 -33.30 3.44
CA ILE A 208 -3.50 -32.80 3.71
C ILE A 208 -4.32 -32.73 2.44
N VAL A 209 -3.72 -32.21 1.35
CA VAL A 209 -4.40 -31.98 0.07
C VAL A 209 -3.50 -32.51 -1.05
N PRO A 210 -3.95 -33.51 -1.83
CA PRO A 210 -3.22 -33.96 -3.00
C PRO A 210 -2.96 -32.81 -3.99
N THR A 211 -1.75 -32.75 -4.55
CA THR A 211 -1.34 -31.74 -5.53
C THR A 211 -2.39 -31.55 -6.66
N GLU A 212 -2.96 -32.63 -7.17
CA GLU A 212 -3.96 -32.60 -8.25
C GLU A 212 -5.26 -31.90 -7.82
N THR A 213 -5.73 -32.14 -6.60
CA THR A 213 -6.95 -31.51 -6.07
C THR A 213 -6.76 -30.02 -5.85
N PHE A 214 -5.57 -29.61 -5.40
CA PHE A 214 -5.23 -28.20 -5.22
C PHE A 214 -5.17 -27.44 -6.55
N PHE A 215 -4.40 -27.95 -7.52
CA PHE A 215 -4.30 -27.31 -8.83
C PHE A 215 -5.58 -27.43 -9.66
N GLY A 216 -6.36 -28.49 -9.47
CA GLY A 216 -7.70 -28.64 -10.06
C GLY A 216 -8.66 -27.56 -9.57
N ALA A 217 -8.70 -27.30 -8.26
CA ALA A 217 -9.55 -26.27 -7.68
C ALA A 217 -9.10 -24.84 -8.05
N LEU A 218 -7.79 -24.60 -8.25
CA LEU A 218 -7.28 -23.33 -8.80
C LEU A 218 -7.84 -23.02 -10.21
N ARG A 219 -8.06 -24.04 -11.05
CA ARG A 219 -8.60 -23.86 -12.41
C ARG A 219 -10.08 -23.50 -12.44
N LEU A 220 -10.83 -23.83 -11.38
CA LEU A 220 -12.28 -23.64 -11.30
C LEU A 220 -12.68 -22.25 -10.78
N LEU A 221 -11.71 -21.39 -10.44
CA LEU A 221 -12.00 -20.05 -9.97
C LEU A 221 -12.65 -19.19 -11.07
N PRO A 222 -13.84 -18.60 -10.85
CA PRO A 222 -14.43 -17.66 -11.79
C PRO A 222 -13.58 -16.38 -11.82
N VAL A 223 -12.86 -16.21 -12.92
CA VAL A 223 -11.77 -15.23 -13.08
C VAL A 223 -12.29 -13.79 -13.19
N PHE A 224 -13.43 -13.55 -13.83
CA PHE A 224 -13.73 -12.21 -14.35
C PHE A 224 -14.16 -11.19 -13.27
N TRP A 225 -15.07 -11.56 -12.37
CA TRP A 225 -15.58 -10.64 -11.34
C TRP A 225 -14.56 -10.42 -10.21
N LYS A 226 -13.80 -11.47 -9.87
CA LYS A 226 -12.81 -11.46 -8.79
C LYS A 226 -11.57 -10.64 -9.15
N VAL A 227 -11.14 -10.66 -10.41
CA VAL A 227 -9.98 -9.86 -10.88
C VAL A 227 -10.30 -8.36 -10.84
N GLY A 228 -11.52 -7.94 -11.17
CA GLY A 228 -11.94 -6.54 -11.09
C GLY A 228 -11.85 -5.96 -9.67
N LEU A 229 -12.34 -6.71 -8.67
CA LEU A 229 -12.25 -6.28 -7.26
C LEU A 229 -10.82 -6.26 -6.72
N ILE A 230 -9.97 -7.20 -7.13
CA ILE A 230 -8.56 -7.20 -6.72
C ILE A 230 -7.86 -5.98 -7.33
N GLY A 231 -8.14 -5.67 -8.60
CA GLY A 231 -7.66 -4.46 -9.25
C GLY A 231 -8.11 -3.20 -8.53
N LEU A 232 -9.39 -3.10 -8.13
CA LEU A 232 -9.90 -1.96 -7.38
C LEU A 232 -9.24 -1.83 -6.00
N GLN A 233 -9.03 -2.96 -5.30
CA GLN A 233 -8.32 -2.99 -4.02
C GLN A 233 -6.88 -2.47 -4.16
N LEU A 234 -6.16 -2.93 -5.18
CA LEU A 234 -4.78 -2.51 -5.43
C LEU A 234 -4.70 -1.04 -5.85
N LEU A 235 -5.65 -0.58 -6.66
CA LEU A 235 -5.76 0.84 -7.06
C LEU A 235 -5.99 1.72 -5.83
N THR A 236 -6.99 1.40 -5.01
CA THR A 236 -7.32 2.18 -3.81
C THR A 236 -6.17 2.17 -2.80
N ALA A 237 -5.55 1.02 -2.54
CA ALA A 237 -4.40 0.93 -1.66
C ALA A 237 -3.22 1.78 -2.17
N SER A 238 -2.89 1.69 -3.46
CA SER A 238 -1.78 2.42 -4.06
C SER A 238 -1.97 3.94 -4.00
N VAL A 239 -3.16 4.43 -4.33
CA VAL A 239 -3.48 5.87 -4.30
C VAL A 239 -3.40 6.40 -2.87
N LEU A 240 -3.98 5.70 -1.90
CA LEU A 240 -3.97 6.15 -0.51
C LEU A 240 -2.57 6.12 0.10
N VAL A 241 -1.76 5.11 -0.22
CA VAL A 241 -0.36 5.02 0.21
C VAL A 241 0.46 6.19 -0.30
N VAL A 242 0.29 6.57 -1.58
CA VAL A 242 0.98 7.73 -2.15
C VAL A 242 0.43 9.04 -1.57
N ALA A 243 -0.87 9.14 -1.34
CA ALA A 243 -1.47 10.30 -0.69
C ALA A 243 -0.88 10.52 0.72
N VAL A 244 -0.71 9.45 1.52
CA VAL A 244 -0.04 9.51 2.82
C VAL A 244 1.38 10.05 2.67
N ALA A 245 2.16 9.55 1.71
CA ALA A 245 3.53 10.01 1.50
C ALA A 245 3.61 11.51 1.13
N VAL A 246 2.69 11.99 0.29
CA VAL A 246 2.63 13.40 -0.09
C VAL A 246 2.27 14.28 1.11
N VAL A 247 1.24 13.88 1.88
CA VAL A 247 0.81 14.64 3.06
C VAL A 247 1.92 14.70 4.11
N GLN A 248 2.53 13.55 4.46
CA GLN A 248 3.60 13.52 5.46
C GLN A 248 4.87 14.23 4.99
N GLY A 249 5.22 14.13 3.70
CA GLY A 249 6.38 14.81 3.15
C GLY A 249 6.26 16.34 3.11
N ILE A 250 5.06 16.89 3.20
CA ILE A 250 4.83 18.35 3.18
C ILE A 250 4.58 18.89 4.60
N GLN A 251 3.88 18.15 5.46
CA GLN A 251 3.45 18.65 6.78
C GLN A 251 4.57 18.71 7.82
N ASP A 252 5.45 17.71 7.86
CA ASP A 252 6.44 17.57 8.93
C ASP A 252 7.70 18.43 8.72
N SER A 253 7.77 19.18 7.62
CA SER A 253 8.93 20.01 7.26
C SER A 253 8.87 21.46 7.77
N GLY A 254 7.84 21.82 8.54
CA GLY A 254 7.63 23.18 9.03
C GLY A 254 8.34 23.55 10.33
N ASP A 255 9.05 22.61 10.99
CA ASP A 255 9.71 22.81 12.28
C ASP A 255 11.23 23.02 12.14
N GLU A 256 11.87 23.66 13.13
CA GLU A 256 13.23 24.27 13.04
C GLU A 256 14.39 23.35 12.59
N ARG A 257 14.18 22.02 12.52
CA ARG A 257 14.98 21.07 11.71
C ARG A 257 14.11 19.88 11.31
N VAL A 258 14.05 19.56 10.02
CA VAL A 258 13.33 18.38 9.53
C VAL A 258 14.05 17.11 10.00
N ASP A 259 13.48 16.40 10.96
CA ASP A 259 13.94 15.06 11.31
C ASP A 259 13.42 14.04 10.29
N LEU A 260 14.24 13.77 9.27
CA LEU A 260 13.93 12.80 8.22
C LEU A 260 13.62 11.40 8.78
N ALA A 261 14.19 11.04 9.94
CA ALA A 261 13.90 9.76 10.57
C ALA A 261 12.46 9.72 11.09
N GLN A 262 12.00 10.80 11.74
CA GLN A 262 10.62 10.91 12.22
C GLN A 262 9.62 10.87 11.05
N VAL A 263 9.85 11.64 9.98
CA VAL A 263 9.00 11.63 8.77
C VAL A 263 8.90 10.22 8.19
N SER A 264 10.05 9.52 8.12
CA SER A 264 10.09 8.17 7.56
C SER A 264 9.28 7.17 8.39
N MET A 265 9.39 7.24 9.73
CA MET A 265 8.70 6.35 10.65
C MET A 265 7.19 6.56 10.61
N VAL A 266 6.75 7.82 10.67
CA VAL A 266 5.31 8.17 10.63
C VAL A 266 4.71 7.78 9.28
N CYS A 267 5.42 8.01 8.18
CA CYS A 267 4.97 7.61 6.84
C CYS A 267 4.77 6.10 6.73
N ILE A 268 5.73 5.29 7.19
CA ILE A 268 5.63 3.82 7.12
C ILE A 268 4.45 3.33 7.96
N LEU A 269 4.30 3.83 9.20
CA LEU A 269 3.21 3.44 10.09
C LEU A 269 1.83 3.77 9.49
N LYS A 270 1.66 5.01 8.99
CA LYS A 270 0.39 5.43 8.35
C LYS A 270 0.12 4.63 7.08
N ALA A 271 1.12 4.41 6.24
CA ALA A 271 0.96 3.64 5.01
C ALA A 271 0.62 2.16 5.28
N ALA A 272 1.28 1.52 6.25
CA ALA A 272 0.97 0.16 6.66
C ALA A 272 -0.45 0.04 7.23
N THR A 273 -0.87 1.02 8.04
CA THR A 273 -2.23 1.08 8.58
C THR A 273 -3.27 1.23 7.47
N VAL A 274 -3.03 2.10 6.49
CA VAL A 274 -3.89 2.26 5.32
C VAL A 274 -4.01 0.97 4.53
N VAL A 275 -2.89 0.29 4.25
CA VAL A 275 -2.91 -1.01 3.54
C VAL A 275 -3.75 -2.04 4.30
N LEU A 276 -3.60 -2.12 5.62
CA LEU A 276 -4.37 -3.03 6.46
C LEU A 276 -5.88 -2.71 6.42
N VAL A 277 -6.24 -1.44 6.59
CA VAL A 277 -7.65 -0.99 6.56
C VAL A 277 -8.29 -1.26 5.21
N VAL A 278 -7.59 -0.97 4.10
CA VAL A 278 -8.10 -1.26 2.75
C VAL A 278 -8.27 -2.76 2.57
N ASN A 279 -7.24 -3.55 2.90
CA ASN A 279 -7.32 -5.01 2.73
C ASN A 279 -8.45 -5.64 3.55
N THR A 280 -8.62 -5.23 4.81
CA THR A 280 -9.70 -5.70 5.68
C THR A 280 -11.07 -5.25 5.18
N SER A 281 -11.22 -4.01 4.72
CA SER A 281 -12.49 -3.51 4.15
C SER A 281 -12.93 -4.34 2.94
N PHE A 282 -12.00 -4.65 2.04
CA PHE A 282 -12.27 -5.50 0.87
C PHE A 282 -12.46 -6.98 1.23
N ALA A 283 -11.84 -7.47 2.31
CA ALA A 283 -12.12 -8.80 2.83
C ALA A 283 -13.55 -8.89 3.39
N LEU A 284 -13.97 -7.88 4.16
CA LEU A 284 -15.33 -7.79 4.72
C LEU A 284 -16.40 -7.73 3.64
N SER A 285 -16.18 -6.98 2.56
CA SER A 285 -17.13 -6.92 1.45
C SER A 285 -17.31 -8.26 0.71
N ARG A 286 -16.39 -9.21 0.88
CA ARG A 286 -16.41 -10.55 0.26
C ARG A 286 -16.95 -11.64 1.19
N LEU A 287 -17.12 -11.36 2.50
CA LEU A 287 -17.69 -12.30 3.47
C LEU A 287 -19.02 -12.93 3.04
N PRO A 288 -20.01 -12.20 2.47
CA PRO A 288 -21.29 -12.81 2.11
C PRO A 288 -21.20 -13.88 0.99
N GLU A 289 -20.06 -13.99 0.30
CA GLU A 289 -19.86 -14.99 -0.76
C GLU A 289 -19.14 -16.27 -0.29
N LEU A 290 -18.53 -16.25 0.90
CA LEU A 290 -17.84 -17.40 1.48
C LEU A 290 -18.76 -18.61 1.80
N PRO A 291 -20.02 -18.47 2.27
CA PRO A 291 -20.82 -19.63 2.66
C PRO A 291 -21.24 -20.52 1.48
N VAL A 292 -21.10 -20.08 0.22
CA VAL A 292 -21.44 -20.91 -0.95
C VAL A 292 -20.27 -21.81 -1.38
N LEU A 293 -19.02 -21.46 -1.01
CA LEU A 293 -17.79 -22.16 -1.41
C LEU A 293 -17.25 -23.14 -0.35
N VAL A 294 -17.63 -22.98 0.92
CA VAL A 294 -17.17 -23.85 2.01
C VAL A 294 -18.06 -25.10 2.18
N TRP A 295 -19.31 -25.05 1.69
CA TRP A 295 -20.32 -26.09 1.90
C TRP A 295 -20.71 -26.86 0.62
N ARG A 296 -20.04 -26.62 -0.51
CA ARG A 296 -20.13 -27.44 -1.73
C ARG A 296 -18.77 -28.08 -1.99
#